data_AF-A0A3D5JSK4-F1
#
_entry.id   AF-A0A3D5JSK4-F1
#
_cell.length_a   1.000
_cell.length_b   1.000
_cell.length_c   1.000
_cell.angle_alpha   90.00
_cell.angle_beta   90.00
_cell.angle_gamma   90.00
#
_symmetry.space_group_name_H-M   'P 1'
#
loop_
_entity.id
_entity.type
_entity.pdbx_description
1 polymer ?
#
loop_
_entity_poly.entity_id
_entity_poly.type
_entity_poly.pdbx_seq_one_letter_code
_entity_poly.pdbx_strand_id
1 'polypeptide(L)'
;MSSRLFSSFLRPLAGMMVCAWLGMAPVALAQGDDAVDADPIAQLAQAGKDLKQIQASLDDADTRDTLKTLSDRALAVQRDADAARNALQPQLDQMDARVAQLGDVPEGTVEARDIAVQRKTLNQQRSDIASAIARAKLLAGDARQLGADIEKMRVSQFSEELARKVNSPLSPSLWRQFATHVPADLGRLASLYRQGETTARKAIAEHGWGAPLTGLVLALLMFFPLRLWLRAAGRRYAASDRKSV
;
A
#
# COMPACT_ATOMS: atom_id res chain seq x y z
N MET A 1 61.72 5.11 34.73
CA MET A 1 60.85 3.91 34.87
C MET A 1 59.57 4.36 35.57
N SER A 2 58.70 5.19 35.00
CA SER A 2 57.98 5.18 33.72
C SER A 2 56.60 4.50 33.80
N SER A 3 55.60 5.38 33.80
CA SER A 3 54.20 5.25 33.34
C SER A 3 53.19 4.36 34.08
N ARG A 4 52.44 5.00 34.98
CA ARG A 4 51.03 4.68 35.30
C ARG A 4 50.13 5.81 34.78
N LEU A 5 49.93 5.91 33.47
CA LEU A 5 49.03 6.90 32.84
C LEU A 5 48.56 6.38 31.48
N PHE A 6 47.51 5.58 31.42
CA PHE A 6 46.64 5.49 30.24
C PHE A 6 45.40 4.65 30.56
N SER A 7 44.26 4.96 29.96
CA SER A 7 42.97 4.25 30.07
C SER A 7 42.00 4.74 31.16
N SER A 8 41.65 6.04 31.15
CA SER A 8 40.35 6.51 31.68
C SER A 8 39.68 7.58 30.82
N PHE A 9 40.08 7.71 29.54
CA PHE A 9 39.52 8.70 28.62
C PHE A 9 38.68 8.10 27.47
N LEU A 10 38.37 6.80 27.50
CA LEU A 10 37.62 6.14 26.42
C LEU A 10 36.11 6.00 26.68
N ARG A 11 35.56 6.72 27.68
CA ARG A 11 34.14 6.69 28.04
C ARG A 11 33.28 7.91 27.65
N PRO A 12 33.80 9.11 27.33
CA PRO A 12 32.91 10.19 26.88
C PRO A 12 32.70 10.21 25.35
N LEU A 13 33.50 9.48 24.57
CA LEU A 13 33.45 9.55 23.09
C LEU A 13 32.24 8.80 22.48
N ALA A 14 31.68 7.82 23.20
CA ALA A 14 30.49 7.08 22.74
C ALA A 14 29.18 7.88 22.85
N GLY A 15 29.10 8.87 23.76
CA GLY A 15 27.91 9.71 23.93
C GLY A 15 27.76 10.77 22.84
N MET A 16 28.87 11.24 22.28
CA MET A 16 28.87 12.32 21.29
C MET A 16 28.53 11.85 19.87
N MET A 17 28.67 10.54 19.59
CA MET A 17 28.30 9.94 18.29
C MET A 17 26.80 9.64 18.15
N VAL A 18 26.06 9.49 19.26
CA VAL A 18 24.61 9.22 19.23
C VAL A 18 23.79 10.51 19.05
N CYS A 19 24.26 11.65 19.57
CA CYS A 19 23.62 12.95 19.32
C CYS A 19 23.89 13.50 17.90
N ALA A 20 25.01 13.13 17.28
CA ALA A 20 25.32 13.52 15.91
C ALA A 20 24.46 12.78 14.86
N TRP A 21 23.85 11.64 15.23
CA TRP A 21 23.01 10.84 14.32
C TRP A 21 21.52 11.23 14.34
N LEU A 22 21.05 11.93 15.37
CA LEU A 22 19.66 12.46 15.42
C LEU A 22 19.49 13.86 14.81
N GLY A 23 20.58 14.55 14.46
CA GLY A 23 20.53 15.88 13.83
C GLY A 23 20.35 15.88 12.32
N MET A 24 20.40 14.71 11.67
CA MET A 24 20.29 14.57 10.22
C MET A 24 18.92 14.03 9.83
N ALA A 25 17.87 14.64 10.36
CA ALA A 25 16.56 14.57 9.74
C ALA A 25 16.62 15.46 8.48
N PRO A 26 16.39 14.93 7.27
CA PRO A 26 16.15 15.81 6.14
C PRO A 26 14.87 16.57 6.48
N VAL A 27 14.99 17.88 6.72
CA VAL A 27 13.88 18.79 6.47
C VAL A 27 13.51 18.54 5.02
N ALA A 28 12.41 17.82 4.81
CA ALA A 28 11.76 17.74 3.52
C ALA A 28 11.28 19.15 3.20
N LEU A 29 12.18 19.95 2.64
CA LEU A 29 11.82 21.11 1.85
C LEU A 29 10.94 20.53 0.74
N ALA A 30 9.65 20.81 0.83
CA ALA A 30 8.71 20.61 -0.25
C ALA A 30 9.23 21.42 -1.45
N GLN A 31 10.01 20.77 -2.31
CA GLN A 31 10.36 21.28 -3.62
C GLN A 31 9.19 20.99 -4.54
N GLY A 32 8.60 22.06 -5.06
CA GLY A 32 7.55 22.00 -6.07
C GLY A 32 6.82 23.32 -6.23
N ASP A 33 7.55 24.44 -6.17
CA ASP A 33 7.07 25.80 -6.42
C ASP A 33 6.98 26.06 -7.95
N ASP A 34 6.38 25.11 -8.68
CA ASP A 34 6.11 25.19 -10.13
C ASP A 34 4.64 24.86 -10.45
N ALA A 35 3.75 25.05 -9.47
CA ALA A 35 2.33 25.24 -9.77
C ALA A 35 2.13 26.67 -10.27
N VAL A 36 2.69 26.99 -11.44
CA VAL A 36 2.11 28.02 -12.31
C VAL A 36 0.62 27.73 -12.36
N ASP A 37 -0.23 28.72 -12.06
CA ASP A 37 -1.70 28.67 -12.01
C ASP A 37 -2.33 27.85 -13.15
N ALA A 38 -2.26 26.54 -13.04
CA ALA A 38 -2.69 25.63 -14.08
C ALA A 38 -4.15 25.35 -13.77
N ASP A 39 -5.02 25.83 -14.67
CA ASP A 39 -6.46 25.60 -14.61
C ASP A 39 -6.74 24.10 -14.38
N PRO A 40 -7.38 23.73 -13.25
CA PRO A 40 -7.70 22.34 -12.94
C PRO A 40 -8.50 21.65 -14.06
N ILE A 41 -9.29 22.39 -14.82
CA ILE A 41 -10.06 21.86 -15.96
C ILE A 41 -9.13 21.52 -17.12
N ALA A 42 -8.15 22.37 -17.42
CA ALA A 42 -7.13 22.09 -18.44
C ALA A 42 -6.25 20.90 -18.05
N GLN A 43 -5.88 20.78 -16.76
CA GLN A 43 -5.16 19.61 -16.24
C GLN A 43 -5.96 18.32 -16.42
N LEU A 44 -7.26 18.32 -16.11
CA LEU A 44 -8.14 17.16 -16.33
C LEU A 44 -8.22 16.77 -17.81
N ALA A 45 -8.26 17.75 -18.71
CA ALA A 45 -8.27 17.49 -20.15
C ALA A 45 -6.95 16.83 -20.60
N GLN A 46 -5.82 17.25 -20.04
CA GLN A 46 -4.52 16.65 -20.32
C GLN A 46 -4.41 15.23 -19.75
N ALA A 47 -4.77 15.04 -18.49
CA ALA A 47 -4.78 13.72 -17.84
C ALA A 47 -5.68 12.71 -18.59
N GLY A 48 -6.80 13.19 -19.15
CA GLY A 48 -7.66 12.38 -20.02
C GLY A 48 -7.01 11.95 -21.34
N LYS A 49 -6.16 12.80 -21.95
CA LYS A 49 -5.36 12.43 -23.13
C LYS A 49 -4.29 11.42 -22.76
N ASP A 50 -3.61 11.65 -21.63
CA ASP A 50 -2.56 10.76 -21.16
C ASP A 50 -3.11 9.37 -20.87
N LEU A 51 -4.30 9.25 -20.26
CA LEU A 51 -4.96 7.96 -20.07
C LEU A 51 -5.21 7.22 -21.39
N LYS A 52 -5.75 7.92 -22.40
CA LYS A 52 -5.97 7.32 -23.73
C LYS A 52 -4.67 6.88 -24.38
N GLN A 53 -3.59 7.63 -24.20
CA GLN A 53 -2.28 7.25 -24.72
C GLN A 53 -1.72 6.02 -23.98
N ILE A 54 -1.92 5.91 -22.66
CA ILE A 54 -1.54 4.73 -21.87
C ILE A 54 -2.32 3.51 -22.37
N GLN A 55 -3.63 3.65 -22.59
CA GLN A 55 -4.45 2.57 -23.15
C GLN A 55 -3.96 2.14 -24.53
N ALA A 56 -3.70 3.08 -25.45
CA ALA A 56 -3.21 2.76 -26.79
C ALA A 56 -1.82 2.11 -26.79
N SER A 57 -0.94 2.52 -25.88
CA SER A 57 0.40 1.94 -25.75
C SER A 57 0.43 0.63 -24.98
N LEU A 58 -0.66 0.28 -24.29
CA LEU A 58 -0.77 -0.98 -23.57
C LEU A 58 -0.91 -2.16 -24.53
N ASP A 59 -1.57 -1.96 -25.67
CA ASP A 59 -1.75 -2.97 -26.71
C ASP A 59 -0.40 -3.39 -27.33
N ASP A 60 0.58 -2.49 -27.37
CA ASP A 60 1.95 -2.72 -27.89
C ASP A 60 2.96 -3.05 -26.77
N ALA A 61 2.54 -3.15 -25.50
CA ALA A 61 3.45 -3.27 -24.36
C ALA A 61 3.93 -4.72 -24.10
N ASP A 62 5.02 -5.10 -24.77
CA ASP A 62 5.55 -6.47 -24.67
C ASP A 62 6.56 -6.71 -23.53
N THR A 63 7.04 -5.66 -22.85
CA THR A 63 8.14 -5.78 -21.87
C THR A 63 7.71 -5.36 -20.47
N ARG A 64 8.29 -6.00 -19.45
CA ARG A 64 8.02 -5.66 -18.04
C ARG A 64 8.30 -4.19 -17.69
N ASP A 65 9.33 -3.61 -18.30
CA ASP A 65 9.75 -2.23 -18.07
C ASP A 65 8.78 -1.22 -18.70
N THR A 66 8.25 -1.52 -19.90
CA THR A 66 7.20 -0.71 -20.53
C THR A 66 5.91 -0.78 -19.71
N LEU A 67 5.49 -1.98 -19.27
CA LEU A 67 4.35 -2.13 -18.38
C LEU A 67 4.52 -1.38 -17.05
N LYS A 68 5.71 -1.40 -16.45
CA LYS A 68 5.98 -0.60 -15.25
C LYS A 68 5.80 0.89 -15.52
N THR A 69 6.37 1.38 -16.61
CA THR A 69 6.24 2.79 -17.02
C THR A 69 4.78 3.18 -17.24
N LEU A 70 3.99 2.32 -17.90
CA LEU A 70 2.56 2.54 -18.08
C LEU A 70 1.79 2.56 -16.75
N SER A 71 2.15 1.69 -15.80
CA SER A 71 1.59 1.69 -14.45
C SER A 71 1.87 2.99 -13.71
N ASP A 72 3.12 3.46 -13.74
CA ASP A 72 3.53 4.70 -13.08
C ASP A 72 2.82 5.92 -13.69
N ARG A 73 2.62 5.92 -15.02
CA ARG A 73 1.83 6.94 -15.73
C ARG A 73 0.35 6.88 -15.37
N ALA A 74 -0.25 5.69 -15.25
CA ALA A 74 -1.64 5.54 -14.83
C ALA A 74 -1.84 6.07 -13.40
N LEU A 75 -0.88 5.81 -12.50
CA LEU A 75 -0.88 6.39 -11.15
C LEU A 75 -0.74 7.91 -11.16
N ALA A 76 0.05 8.49 -12.09
CA ALA A 76 0.13 9.93 -12.25
C ALA A 76 -1.22 10.54 -12.67
N VAL A 77 -1.88 9.97 -13.68
CA VAL A 77 -3.23 10.39 -14.12
C VAL A 77 -4.24 10.34 -12.96
N GLN A 78 -4.21 9.28 -12.16
CA GLN A 78 -5.07 9.17 -10.98
C GLN A 78 -4.82 10.32 -9.99
N ARG A 79 -3.55 10.60 -9.67
CA ARG A 79 -3.18 11.69 -8.75
C ARG A 79 -3.61 13.05 -9.28
N ASP A 80 -3.42 13.31 -10.57
CA ASP A 80 -3.79 14.58 -11.19
C ASP A 80 -5.32 14.77 -11.17
N ALA A 81 -6.07 13.71 -11.44
CA ALA A 81 -7.54 13.73 -11.34
C ALA A 81 -8.03 13.98 -9.91
N ASP A 82 -7.42 13.33 -8.90
CA ASP A 82 -7.73 13.55 -7.50
C ASP A 82 -7.35 14.97 -7.04
N ALA A 83 -6.21 15.51 -7.49
CA ALA A 83 -5.77 16.86 -7.21
C ALA A 83 -6.73 17.91 -7.78
N ALA A 84 -7.12 17.76 -9.05
CA ALA A 84 -8.09 18.64 -9.69
C ALA A 84 -9.46 18.59 -9.00
N ARG A 85 -9.93 17.40 -8.58
CA ARG A 85 -11.14 17.28 -7.76
C ARG A 85 -11.02 18.08 -6.47
N ASN A 86 -9.92 17.93 -5.74
CA ASN A 86 -9.70 18.61 -4.47
C ASN A 86 -9.58 20.14 -4.65
N ALA A 87 -9.09 20.61 -5.80
CA ALA A 87 -9.03 22.03 -6.13
C ALA A 87 -10.40 22.62 -6.55
N LEU A 88 -11.25 21.84 -7.23
CA LEU A 88 -12.57 22.28 -7.69
C LEU A 88 -13.66 22.20 -6.61
N GLN A 89 -13.52 21.32 -5.61
CA GLN A 89 -14.53 21.13 -4.58
C GLN A 89 -14.86 22.43 -3.80
N PRO A 90 -13.88 23.22 -3.31
CA PRO A 90 -14.18 24.47 -2.64
C PRO A 90 -14.89 25.49 -3.53
N GLN A 91 -14.60 25.49 -4.85
CA GLN A 91 -15.26 26.38 -5.79
C GLN A 91 -16.74 26.00 -5.98
N LEU A 92 -17.04 24.69 -6.03
CA LEU A 92 -18.42 24.21 -6.06
C LEU A 92 -19.16 24.61 -4.79
N ASP A 93 -18.56 24.43 -3.61
CA ASP A 93 -19.17 24.79 -2.33
C ASP A 93 -19.45 26.30 -2.24
N GLN A 94 -18.55 27.14 -2.76
CA GLN A 94 -18.77 28.59 -2.86
C GLN A 94 -19.91 28.95 -3.81
N MET A 95 -20.04 28.27 -4.95
CA MET A 95 -21.16 28.47 -5.87
C MET A 95 -22.48 28.04 -5.24
N ASP A 96 -22.49 26.90 -4.54
CA ASP A 96 -23.65 26.40 -3.79
C ASP A 96 -24.12 27.43 -2.75
N ALA A 97 -23.20 28.02 -2.01
CA ALA A 97 -23.51 29.09 -1.05
C ALA A 97 -24.11 30.34 -1.72
N ARG A 98 -23.60 30.76 -2.89
CA ARG A 98 -24.15 31.91 -3.64
C ARG A 98 -25.54 31.63 -4.21
N VAL A 99 -25.77 30.42 -4.71
CA VAL A 99 -27.09 30.00 -5.17
C VAL A 99 -28.07 29.93 -4.00
N ALA A 100 -27.65 29.44 -2.84
CA ALA A 100 -28.47 29.41 -1.63
C ALA A 100 -28.83 30.82 -1.13
N GLN A 101 -27.94 31.81 -1.26
CA GLN A 101 -28.22 33.21 -0.90
C GLN A 101 -29.32 33.86 -1.76
N LEU A 102 -29.54 33.38 -2.99
CA LEU A 102 -30.65 33.85 -3.83
C LEU A 102 -32.02 33.32 -3.36
N GLY A 103 -32.05 32.29 -2.50
CA GLY A 103 -33.27 31.66 -2.01
C GLY A 103 -34.05 30.92 -3.09
N ASP A 104 -35.08 30.17 -2.69
CA ASP A 104 -35.98 29.51 -3.64
C ASP A 104 -37.00 30.50 -4.22
N VAL A 105 -37.45 30.24 -5.46
CA VAL A 105 -38.50 31.04 -6.09
C VAL A 105 -39.81 30.79 -5.32
N PRO A 106 -40.46 31.82 -4.73
CA PRO A 106 -41.69 31.62 -3.98
C PRO A 106 -42.80 31.08 -4.89
N GLU A 107 -43.50 30.03 -4.45
CA GLU A 107 -44.59 29.41 -5.22
C GLU A 107 -45.66 30.44 -5.60
N GLY A 108 -46.03 30.48 -6.89
CA GLY A 108 -47.04 31.40 -7.41
C GLY A 108 -46.56 32.81 -7.75
N THR A 109 -45.26 33.10 -7.66
CA THR A 109 -44.70 34.41 -8.06
C THR A 109 -43.82 34.31 -9.32
N VAL A 110 -43.91 35.33 -10.18
CA VAL A 110 -43.01 35.46 -11.34
C VAL A 110 -41.77 36.22 -10.87
N GLU A 111 -40.62 35.56 -10.89
CA GLU A 111 -39.32 36.15 -10.57
C GLU A 111 -39.02 37.33 -11.52
N ALA A 112 -38.39 38.38 -11.01
CA ALA A 112 -37.96 39.50 -11.84
C ALA A 112 -36.95 39.01 -12.90
N ARG A 113 -37.06 39.51 -14.13
CA ARG A 113 -36.31 38.98 -15.30
C ARG A 113 -34.79 39.01 -15.11
N ASP A 114 -34.29 40.04 -14.45
CA ASP A 114 -32.89 40.23 -14.08
C ASP A 114 -32.41 39.16 -13.09
N ILE A 115 -33.19 38.88 -12.04
CA ILE A 115 -32.89 37.84 -11.04
C ILE A 115 -32.95 36.44 -11.67
N ALA A 116 -33.94 36.18 -12.53
CA ALA A 116 -34.04 34.91 -13.25
C ALA A 116 -32.82 34.66 -14.15
N VAL A 117 -32.32 35.70 -14.83
CA VAL A 117 -31.08 35.62 -15.63
C VAL A 117 -29.87 35.36 -14.73
N GLN A 118 -29.76 36.06 -13.60
CA GLN A 118 -28.66 35.88 -12.64
C GLN A 118 -28.64 34.45 -12.06
N ARG A 119 -29.79 33.95 -11.62
CA ARG A 119 -29.98 32.58 -11.14
C ARG A 119 -29.57 31.56 -12.20
N LYS A 120 -29.97 31.77 -13.46
CA LYS A 120 -29.59 30.88 -14.57
C LYS A 120 -28.08 30.85 -14.79
N THR A 121 -27.42 32.00 -14.82
CA THR A 121 -25.97 32.07 -15.04
C THR A 121 -25.19 31.38 -13.92
N LEU A 122 -25.57 31.61 -12.66
CA LEU A 122 -24.91 30.96 -11.51
C LEU A 122 -25.11 29.44 -11.51
N ASN A 123 -26.33 28.96 -11.82
CA ASN A 123 -26.59 27.54 -11.94
C ASN A 123 -25.80 26.90 -13.08
N GLN A 124 -25.60 27.61 -14.19
CA GLN A 124 -24.77 27.11 -15.29
C GLN A 124 -23.31 26.93 -14.84
N GLN A 125 -22.72 27.96 -14.21
CA GLN A 125 -21.34 27.90 -13.70
C GLN A 125 -21.15 26.78 -12.68
N ARG A 126 -22.10 26.63 -11.75
CA ARG A 126 -22.14 25.53 -10.79
C ARG A 126 -22.15 24.17 -11.48
N SER A 127 -23.02 24.00 -12.48
CA SER A 127 -23.15 22.75 -13.25
C SER A 127 -21.87 22.41 -14.00
N ASP A 128 -21.16 23.41 -14.52
CA ASP A 128 -19.90 23.22 -15.24
C ASP A 128 -18.80 22.69 -14.29
N ILE A 129 -18.68 23.27 -13.09
CA ILE A 129 -17.73 22.80 -12.05
C ILE A 129 -18.10 21.40 -11.57
N ALA A 130 -19.39 21.14 -11.29
CA ALA A 130 -19.86 19.83 -10.86
C ALA A 130 -19.58 18.76 -11.94
N SER A 131 -19.75 19.11 -13.21
CA SER A 131 -19.43 18.24 -14.35
C SER A 131 -17.93 17.95 -14.45
N ALA A 132 -17.07 18.96 -14.21
CA ALA A 132 -15.62 18.76 -14.16
C ALA A 132 -15.21 17.81 -13.02
N ILE A 133 -15.80 17.97 -11.83
CA ILE A 133 -15.59 17.04 -10.70
C ILE A 133 -16.04 15.62 -11.04
N ALA A 134 -17.19 15.46 -11.71
CA ALA A 134 -17.67 14.15 -12.13
C ALA A 134 -16.70 13.48 -13.13
N ARG A 135 -16.18 14.25 -14.09
CA ARG A 135 -15.15 13.77 -15.03
C ARG A 135 -13.86 13.37 -14.31
N ALA A 136 -13.42 14.15 -13.33
CA ALA A 136 -12.25 13.82 -12.51
C ALA A 136 -12.42 12.48 -11.78
N LYS A 137 -13.60 12.23 -11.19
CA LYS A 137 -13.91 10.97 -10.51
C LYS A 137 -13.89 9.78 -11.47
N LEU A 138 -14.46 9.94 -12.67
CA LEU A 138 -14.45 8.91 -13.70
C LEU A 138 -13.00 8.60 -14.13
N LEU A 139 -12.23 9.64 -14.44
CA LEU A 139 -10.84 9.52 -14.87
C LEU A 139 -9.95 8.83 -13.82
N ALA A 140 -10.11 9.18 -12.54
CA ALA A 140 -9.41 8.51 -11.44
C ALA A 140 -9.79 7.03 -11.29
N GLY A 141 -11.05 6.69 -11.57
CA GLY A 141 -11.56 5.33 -11.62
C GLY A 141 -10.94 4.52 -12.76
N ASP A 142 -10.99 5.07 -13.97
CA ASP A 142 -10.44 4.44 -15.17
C ASP A 142 -8.91 4.23 -15.04
N ALA A 143 -8.19 5.23 -14.51
CA ALA A 143 -6.76 5.11 -14.23
C ALA A 143 -6.45 4.02 -13.20
N ARG A 144 -7.28 3.88 -12.15
CA ARG A 144 -7.15 2.81 -11.15
C ARG A 144 -7.36 1.44 -11.77
N GLN A 145 -8.39 1.29 -12.59
CA GLN A 145 -8.68 0.04 -13.28
C GLN A 145 -7.54 -0.33 -14.23
N LEU A 146 -7.07 0.62 -15.03
CA LEU A 146 -5.95 0.42 -15.95
C LEU A 146 -4.67 -0.02 -15.22
N GLY A 147 -4.37 0.62 -14.08
CA GLY A 147 -3.25 0.21 -13.23
C GLY A 147 -3.37 -1.23 -12.73
N ALA A 148 -4.58 -1.66 -12.36
CA ALA A 148 -4.84 -3.04 -11.93
C ALA A 148 -4.70 -4.05 -13.07
N ASP A 149 -5.17 -3.70 -14.28
CA ASP A 149 -5.03 -4.53 -15.47
C ASP A 149 -3.57 -4.69 -15.88
N ILE A 150 -2.78 -3.61 -15.82
CA ILE A 150 -1.33 -3.65 -16.04
C ILE A 150 -0.63 -4.58 -15.04
N GLU A 151 -0.97 -4.51 -13.76
CA GLU A 151 -0.35 -5.37 -12.75
C GLU A 151 -0.68 -6.85 -12.97
N LYS A 152 -1.94 -7.14 -13.36
CA LYS A 152 -2.34 -8.50 -13.74
C LYS A 152 -1.50 -9.04 -14.90
N MET A 153 -1.22 -8.22 -15.92
CA MET A 153 -0.36 -8.61 -17.03
C MET A 153 1.09 -8.84 -16.59
N ARG A 154 1.63 -8.00 -15.71
CA ARG A 154 2.98 -8.18 -15.14
C ARG A 154 3.10 -9.50 -14.38
N VAL A 155 2.10 -9.85 -13.59
CA VAL A 155 2.06 -11.14 -12.86
C VAL A 155 1.98 -12.32 -13.84
N SER A 156 1.21 -12.19 -14.92
CA SER A 156 1.11 -13.21 -15.96
C SER A 156 2.45 -13.42 -16.69
N GLN A 157 3.10 -12.35 -17.13
CA GLN A 157 4.41 -12.40 -17.79
C GLN A 157 5.47 -13.01 -16.87
N PHE A 158 5.47 -12.64 -15.58
CA PHE A 158 6.37 -13.23 -14.60
C PHE A 158 6.14 -14.74 -14.45
N SER A 159 4.88 -15.18 -14.41
CA SER A 159 4.53 -16.59 -14.33
C SER A 159 5.00 -17.37 -15.58
N GLU A 160 4.90 -16.77 -16.76
CA GLU A 160 5.36 -17.35 -18.02
C GLU A 160 6.90 -17.40 -18.11
N GLU A 161 7.60 -16.32 -17.73
CA GLU A 161 9.06 -16.28 -17.66
C GLU A 161 9.61 -17.32 -16.67
N LEU A 162 8.96 -17.46 -15.51
CA LEU A 162 9.28 -18.50 -14.54
C LEU A 162 9.03 -19.89 -15.13
N ALA A 163 7.90 -20.13 -15.79
CA ALA A 163 7.61 -21.42 -16.42
C ALA A 163 8.61 -21.76 -17.54
N ARG A 164 9.15 -20.75 -18.24
CA ARG A 164 10.11 -20.92 -19.33
C ARG A 164 11.54 -21.12 -18.84
N LYS A 165 11.99 -20.36 -17.82
CA LYS A 165 13.34 -20.45 -17.26
C LYS A 165 13.49 -21.61 -16.26
N VAL A 166 12.45 -21.86 -15.48
CA VAL A 166 12.39 -22.99 -14.58
C VAL A 166 11.66 -24.08 -15.35
N ASN A 167 12.40 -24.97 -16.02
CA ASN A 167 11.85 -26.22 -16.55
C ASN A 167 11.17 -26.96 -15.40
N SER A 168 9.88 -26.71 -15.21
CA SER A 168 8.99 -27.31 -14.23
C SER A 168 9.50 -27.32 -12.77
N PRO A 169 8.86 -26.60 -11.83
CA PRO A 169 8.98 -26.90 -10.39
C PRO A 169 8.54 -28.35 -10.01
N LEU A 170 8.04 -29.13 -10.99
CA LEU A 170 7.73 -30.57 -10.93
C LEU A 170 8.66 -31.42 -11.82
N SER A 171 9.81 -30.90 -12.24
CA SER A 171 10.78 -31.65 -13.04
C SER A 171 11.27 -32.90 -12.28
N PRO A 172 11.12 -34.11 -12.85
CA PRO A 172 11.59 -35.35 -12.22
C PRO A 172 13.08 -35.33 -11.89
N SER A 173 13.91 -34.58 -12.64
CA SER A 173 15.36 -34.51 -12.40
C SER A 173 15.71 -33.71 -11.15
N LEU A 174 14.96 -32.64 -10.84
CA LEU A 174 15.13 -31.81 -9.64
C LEU A 174 14.78 -32.63 -8.39
N TRP A 175 13.63 -33.33 -8.43
CA TRP A 175 13.20 -34.22 -7.36
C TRP A 175 14.14 -35.42 -7.20
N ARG A 176 14.73 -35.92 -8.28
CA ARG A 176 15.72 -37.02 -8.22
C ARG A 176 17.01 -36.57 -7.52
N GLN A 177 17.50 -35.36 -7.78
CA GLN A 177 18.66 -34.81 -7.06
C GLN A 177 18.35 -34.58 -5.57
N PHE A 178 17.19 -34.00 -5.26
CA PHE A 178 16.73 -33.83 -3.87
C PHE A 178 16.61 -35.19 -3.16
N ALA A 179 16.01 -36.20 -3.80
CA ALA A 179 15.87 -37.56 -3.26
C ALA A 179 17.22 -38.25 -2.95
N THR A 180 18.31 -37.87 -3.61
CA THR A 180 19.66 -38.40 -3.33
C THR A 180 20.24 -37.90 -2.00
N HIS A 181 19.86 -36.69 -1.55
CA HIS A 181 20.42 -36.07 -0.34
C HIS A 181 19.49 -36.18 0.89
N VAL A 182 18.19 -36.37 0.68
CA VAL A 182 17.17 -36.61 1.72
C VAL A 182 17.49 -37.77 2.69
N PRO A 183 18.08 -38.93 2.29
CA PRO A 183 18.34 -40.03 3.21
C PRO A 183 19.33 -39.68 4.32
N ALA A 184 20.33 -38.83 4.02
CA ALA A 184 21.32 -38.40 5.01
C ALA A 184 20.70 -37.47 6.06
N ASP A 185 19.80 -36.58 5.64
CA ASP A 185 19.11 -35.67 6.55
C ASP A 185 18.01 -36.37 7.35
N LEU A 186 17.33 -37.37 6.78
CA LEU A 186 16.43 -38.26 7.52
C LEU A 186 17.17 -39.08 8.58
N GLY A 187 18.40 -39.53 8.31
CA GLY A 187 19.24 -40.20 9.29
C GLY A 187 19.60 -39.31 10.48
N ARG A 188 19.86 -38.02 10.22
CA ARG A 188 20.14 -37.02 11.27
C ARG A 188 18.89 -36.65 12.06
N LEU A 189 17.74 -36.53 11.41
CA LEU A 189 16.46 -36.33 12.11
C LEU A 189 16.08 -37.53 12.96
N ALA A 190 16.32 -38.75 12.47
CA ALA A 190 16.08 -39.98 13.22
C ALA A 190 16.99 -40.10 14.45
N SER A 191 18.26 -39.68 14.35
CA SER A 191 19.16 -39.67 15.50
C SER A 191 18.76 -38.60 16.53
N LEU A 192 18.36 -37.40 16.09
CA LEU A 192 17.82 -36.36 16.96
C LEU A 192 16.51 -36.79 17.64
N TYR A 193 15.62 -37.49 16.91
CA TYR A 193 14.39 -38.04 17.46
C TYR A 193 14.67 -39.09 18.54
N ARG A 194 15.59 -40.03 18.29
CA ARG A 194 16.00 -41.04 19.29
C ARG A 194 16.69 -40.41 20.51
N GLN A 195 17.49 -39.37 20.31
CA GLN A 195 18.09 -38.61 21.42
C GLN A 195 17.03 -37.86 22.23
N GLY A 196 16.05 -37.25 21.58
CA GLY A 196 14.90 -36.62 22.23
C GLY A 196 14.07 -37.64 23.02
N GLU A 197 13.78 -38.80 22.44
CA GLU A 197 13.02 -39.87 23.08
C GLU A 197 13.75 -40.45 24.31
N THR A 198 15.04 -40.73 24.18
CA THR A 198 15.83 -41.29 25.30
C THR A 198 16.01 -40.27 26.42
N THR A 199 16.20 -38.99 26.08
CA THR A 199 16.26 -37.90 27.06
C THR A 199 14.92 -37.68 27.74
N ALA A 200 13.82 -37.73 26.99
CA ALA A 200 12.46 -37.64 27.53
C ALA A 200 12.14 -38.83 28.45
N ARG A 201 12.46 -40.06 28.05
CA ARG A 201 12.25 -41.26 28.87
C ARG A 201 13.08 -41.23 30.15
N LYS A 202 14.35 -40.80 30.08
CA LYS A 202 15.20 -40.64 31.27
C LYS A 202 14.67 -39.55 32.21
N ALA A 203 14.30 -38.39 31.66
CA ALA A 203 13.71 -37.31 32.44
C ALA A 203 12.39 -37.72 33.12
N ILE A 204 11.55 -38.50 32.44
CA ILE A 204 10.30 -39.05 32.99
C ILE A 204 10.57 -40.11 34.08
N ALA A 205 11.61 -40.95 33.90
CA ALA A 205 11.97 -41.96 34.89
C ALA A 205 12.59 -41.38 36.16
N GLU A 206 13.34 -40.28 36.04
CA GLU A 206 14.10 -39.69 37.14
C GLU A 206 13.31 -38.61 37.92
N HIS A 207 12.47 -37.81 37.24
CA HIS A 207 11.69 -36.72 37.85
C HIS A 207 10.16 -36.96 37.82
N GLY A 208 9.71 -38.13 37.35
CA GLY A 208 8.30 -38.44 37.17
C GLY A 208 7.66 -37.62 36.03
N TRP A 209 6.34 -37.76 35.86
CA TRP A 209 5.58 -37.02 34.83
C TRP A 209 5.50 -35.51 35.07
N GLY A 210 5.99 -34.99 36.20
CA GLY A 210 5.86 -33.59 36.60
C GLY A 210 6.53 -32.61 35.63
N ALA A 211 7.79 -32.85 35.27
CA ALA A 211 8.54 -31.96 34.38
C ALA A 211 7.90 -31.82 32.98
N PRO A 212 7.56 -32.89 32.24
CA PRO A 212 6.91 -32.74 30.95
C PRO A 212 5.48 -32.19 31.06
N LEU A 213 4.73 -32.48 32.14
CA LEU A 213 3.40 -31.87 32.34
C LEU A 213 3.51 -30.36 32.54
N THR A 214 4.48 -29.89 33.34
CA THR A 214 4.69 -28.45 33.54
C THR A 214 5.10 -27.75 32.24
N GLY A 215 5.96 -28.37 31.44
CA GLY A 215 6.32 -27.86 30.10
C GLY A 215 5.11 -27.83 29.15
N LEU A 216 4.29 -28.89 29.15
CA LEU A 216 3.06 -28.95 28.35
C LEU A 216 2.07 -27.87 28.77
N VAL A 217 1.87 -27.66 30.07
CA VAL A 217 0.99 -26.62 30.62
C VAL A 217 1.52 -25.24 30.26
N LEU A 218 2.83 -24.99 30.37
CA LEU A 218 3.45 -23.72 29.97
C LEU A 218 3.31 -23.48 28.46
N ALA A 219 3.51 -24.51 27.64
CA ALA A 219 3.37 -24.44 26.20
C ALA A 219 1.92 -24.17 25.79
N LEU A 220 0.94 -24.84 26.43
CA LEU A 220 -0.48 -24.55 26.22
C LEU A 220 -0.81 -23.11 26.65
N LEU A 221 -0.28 -22.66 27.78
CA LEU A 221 -0.49 -21.32 28.34
C LEU A 221 0.14 -20.24 27.48
N MET A 222 1.22 -20.51 26.74
CA MET A 222 1.79 -19.61 25.73
C MET A 222 1.03 -19.66 24.40
N PHE A 223 0.56 -20.84 23.99
CA PHE A 223 -0.10 -21.04 22.70
C PHE A 223 -1.54 -20.51 22.68
N PHE A 224 -2.24 -20.59 23.82
CA PHE A 224 -3.61 -20.11 23.99
C PHE A 224 -3.77 -18.58 23.81
N PRO A 225 -2.97 -17.71 24.47
CA PRO A 225 -3.04 -16.27 24.26
C PRO A 225 -2.65 -15.88 22.83
N LEU A 226 -1.68 -16.57 22.21
CA LEU A 226 -1.29 -16.34 20.82
C LEU A 226 -2.46 -16.60 19.85
N ARG A 227 -3.21 -17.69 20.07
CA ARG A 227 -4.42 -18.00 19.28
C ARG A 227 -5.58 -17.03 19.54
N LEU A 228 -5.78 -16.58 20.78
CA LEU A 228 -6.79 -15.56 21.06
C LEU A 228 -6.41 -14.20 20.45
N TRP A 229 -5.12 -13.85 20.44
CA TRP A 229 -4.63 -12.61 19.86
C TRP A 229 -4.74 -12.61 18.33
N LEU A 230 -4.44 -13.74 17.67
CA LEU A 230 -4.67 -13.91 16.22
C LEU A 230 -6.16 -13.80 15.83
N ARG A 231 -7.06 -14.38 16.64
CA ARG A 231 -8.52 -14.26 16.42
C ARG A 231 -9.04 -12.84 16.72
N ALA A 232 -8.46 -12.14 17.70
CA ALA A 232 -8.83 -10.77 18.04
C ALA A 232 -8.27 -9.74 17.03
N ALA A 233 -7.04 -9.94 16.55
CA ALA A 233 -6.41 -9.13 15.51
C ALA A 233 -7.14 -9.27 14.17
N GLY A 234 -7.61 -10.47 13.82
CA GLY A 234 -8.45 -10.70 12.64
C GLY A 234 -9.77 -9.92 12.67
N ARG A 235 -10.41 -9.76 13.84
CA ARG A 235 -11.63 -8.95 13.97
C ARG A 235 -11.36 -7.44 13.94
N ARG A 236 -10.21 -7.00 14.43
CA ARG A 236 -9.83 -5.58 14.40
C ARG A 236 -9.44 -5.12 12.98
N TYR A 237 -8.84 -5.99 12.18
CA TYR A 237 -8.57 -5.71 10.77
C TYR A 237 -9.83 -5.81 9.87
N ALA A 238 -10.77 -6.70 10.18
CA ALA A 238 -12.03 -6.79 9.41
C ALA A 238 -13.02 -5.66 9.72
N ALA A 239 -12.90 -4.99 10.88
CA ALA A 239 -13.77 -3.88 11.26
C ALA A 239 -13.29 -2.51 10.72
N SER A 240 -12.02 -2.38 10.34
CA SER A 240 -11.49 -1.17 9.69
C SER A 240 -11.86 -1.04 8.21
N ASP A 241 -12.28 -2.14 7.57
CA ASP A 241 -12.61 -2.18 6.13
C ASP A 241 -14.10 -1.90 5.84
N ARG A 242 -14.93 -1.71 6.88
CA ARG A 242 -16.38 -1.46 6.76
C ARG A 242 -16.81 -0.06 7.24
N LYS A 243 -15.88 0.89 7.30
CA LYS A 243 -16.20 2.30 7.59
C LYS A 243 -15.78 3.27 6.47
N SER A 244 -15.44 2.76 5.28
CA SER A 244 -15.10 3.59 4.12
C SER A 244 -15.86 3.19 2.85
N VAL A 245 -17.14 2.85 2.98
CA VAL A 245 -18.11 2.84 1.87
C VAL A 245 -19.33 3.63 2.30
#